data_AF-A0A3L8CAC8-F1
#
_entry.id   AF-A0A3L8CAC8-F1
#
_cell.length_a   1.000
_cell.length_b   1.000
_cell.length_c   1.000
_cell.angle_alpha   90.00
_cell.angle_beta   90.00
_cell.angle_gamma   90.00
#
_symmetry.space_group_name_H-M   'P 1'
#
loop_
_entity.id
_entity.type
_entity.pdbx_description
1 polymer ?
#
loop_
_entity_poly.entity_id
_entity_poly.type
_entity_poly.pdbx_seq_one_letter_code
_entity_poly.pdbx_strand_id
1 'polypeptide(L)'
;GDHDRAHVESATMQPFIIHNLEKGWYLRSTGTWTFDLKNDTHYIPIGLGGGKVWKSGSNIFNAFVEPQWTVERKGDGLPQFTLFAGVNVTFGK
;
A
#
# COMPACT_ATOMS: atom_id res chain seq x y z
N GLY A 1 -34.23 -1.23 20.94
CA GLY A 1 -33.07 -1.88 20.32
C GLY A 1 -31.96 -0.88 20.31
N ASP A 2 -30.97 -1.05 21.20
CA ASP A 2 -29.72 -0.27 21.16
C ASP A 2 -28.58 -0.92 21.99
N HIS A 3 -28.69 -2.20 22.37
CA HIS A 3 -27.75 -2.86 23.29
C HIS A 3 -26.79 -3.85 22.60
N ASP A 4 -26.90 -4.02 21.28
CA ASP A 4 -26.18 -5.05 20.52
C ASP A 4 -25.26 -4.47 19.44
N ARG A 5 -24.89 -3.18 19.55
CA ARG A 5 -23.88 -2.62 18.66
C ARG A 5 -22.52 -3.03 19.21
N ALA A 6 -22.01 -4.14 18.72
CA ALA A 6 -20.65 -4.59 19.03
C ALA A 6 -19.69 -3.41 18.79
N HIS A 7 -19.15 -2.86 19.88
CA HIS A 7 -18.11 -1.84 19.81
C HIS A 7 -16.91 -2.52 19.12
N VAL A 8 -16.65 -2.16 17.88
CA VAL A 8 -15.49 -2.61 17.10
C VAL A 8 -14.45 -1.50 17.24
N GLU A 9 -13.51 -1.67 18.15
CA GLU A 9 -12.32 -0.82 18.19
C GLU A 9 -11.30 -1.40 17.23
N SER A 10 -11.16 -0.76 16.08
CA SER A 10 -10.14 -1.06 15.09
C SER A 10 -9.17 0.11 15.01
N ALA A 11 -7.88 -0.19 15.09
CA ALA A 11 -6.81 0.76 14.85
C ALA A 11 -6.17 0.43 13.52
N THR A 12 -6.02 1.43 12.64
CA THR A 12 -5.30 1.28 11.38
C THR A 12 -4.08 2.20 11.36
N MET A 13 -2.95 1.66 10.93
CA MET A 13 -1.69 2.38 10.80
C MET A 13 -1.13 2.12 9.41
N GLN A 14 -0.65 3.16 8.75
CA GLN A 14 -0.11 3.07 7.39
C GLN A 14 1.31 3.62 7.35
N PRO A 15 2.34 2.84 7.73
CA PRO A 15 3.71 3.21 7.44
C PRO A 15 3.92 3.32 5.94
N PHE A 16 4.51 4.44 5.52
CA PHE A 16 5.01 4.61 4.17
C PHE A 16 6.45 5.14 4.21
N ILE A 17 7.28 4.59 3.34
CA ILE A 17 8.65 5.03 3.11
C ILE A 17 8.78 5.28 1.62
N ILE A 18 9.28 6.46 1.24
CA ILE A 18 9.58 6.77 -0.16
C ILE A 18 11.02 7.26 -0.21
N HIS A 19 11.83 6.61 -1.05
CA HIS A 19 13.21 6.97 -1.26
C HIS A 19 13.43 7.28 -2.74
N ASN A 20 13.76 8.53 -3.04
CA ASN A 20 14.04 8.97 -4.40
C ASN A 20 15.50 8.66 -4.74
N LEU A 21 15.70 7.95 -5.85
CA LEU A 21 17.00 7.59 -6.39
C LEU A 21 17.34 8.49 -7.58
N GLU A 22 18.58 8.41 -8.03
CA GLU A 22 19.02 9.11 -9.24
C GLU A 22 18.27 8.63 -10.49
N LYS A 23 18.29 9.46 -11.54
CA LYS A 23 17.71 9.14 -12.87
C LYS A 23 16.21 8.85 -12.84
N GLY A 24 15.50 9.44 -11.87
CA GLY A 24 14.04 9.37 -11.76
C GLY A 24 13.50 8.05 -11.21
N TRP A 25 14.37 7.16 -10.72
CA TRP A 25 13.93 6.00 -9.97
C TRP A 25 13.48 6.40 -8.57
N TYR A 26 12.53 5.68 -8.00
CA TYR A 26 12.16 5.79 -6.60
C TYR A 26 11.77 4.42 -6.07
N LEU A 27 12.06 4.20 -4.80
CA LEU A 27 11.56 3.06 -4.04
C LEU A 27 10.43 3.57 -3.15
N ARG A 28 9.39 2.75 -3.00
CA ARG A 28 8.31 3.00 -2.06
C ARG A 28 7.98 1.73 -1.32
N SER A 29 7.76 1.83 -0.03
CA SER A 29 7.31 0.72 0.80
C SER A 29 6.10 1.21 1.57
N THR A 30 4.96 0.55 1.38
CA THR A 30 3.72 0.92 2.06
C THR A 30 3.02 -0.32 2.60
N GLY A 31 2.28 -0.19 3.68
CA GLY A 31 1.50 -1.29 4.22
C GLY A 31 0.45 -0.78 5.18
N THR A 32 -0.80 -1.18 5.01
CA THR A 32 -1.90 -0.82 5.93
C THR A 32 -2.04 -1.88 6.99
N TRP A 33 -1.52 -1.59 8.17
CA TRP A 33 -1.62 -2.45 9.34
C TRP A 33 -2.94 -2.20 10.04
N THR A 34 -3.75 -3.25 10.16
CA THR A 34 -5.04 -3.19 10.84
C THR A 34 -4.98 -4.10 12.06
N PHE A 35 -5.30 -3.54 13.22
CA PHE A 35 -5.39 -4.26 14.49
C PHE A 35 -6.83 -4.16 15.00
N ASP A 36 -7.51 -5.29 15.10
CA ASP A 36 -8.80 -5.40 15.79
C ASP A 36 -8.54 -5.88 17.22
N LEU A 37 -8.74 -4.99 18.20
CA LEU A 37 -8.43 -5.25 19.60
C LEU A 37 -9.42 -6.24 20.25
N LYS A 38 -10.57 -6.53 19.62
CA LYS A 38 -11.62 -7.36 20.21
C LYS A 38 -11.55 -8.81 19.76
N ASN A 39 -11.14 -9.06 18.51
CA ASN A 39 -11.02 -10.41 17.95
C ASN A 39 -9.58 -10.94 17.96
N ASP A 40 -8.62 -10.16 18.48
CA ASP A 40 -7.18 -10.43 18.41
C ASP A 40 -6.74 -10.69 16.95
N THR A 41 -7.41 -10.01 16.03
CA THR A 41 -7.26 -10.17 14.59
C THR A 41 -6.31 -9.10 14.09
N HIS A 42 -5.18 -9.50 13.54
CA HIS A 42 -4.18 -8.58 12.98
C HIS A 42 -4.04 -8.83 11.48
N TYR A 43 -3.85 -7.76 10.71
CA TYR A 43 -3.53 -7.79 9.30
C TYR A 43 -2.38 -6.83 9.05
N ILE A 44 -1.19 -7.39 8.79
CA ILE A 44 0.06 -6.63 8.65
C ILE A 44 0.65 -6.94 7.27
N PRO A 45 0.23 -6.21 6.23
CA PRO A 45 0.88 -6.22 4.94
C PRO A 45 2.15 -5.37 4.96
N ILE A 46 3.17 -5.87 4.30
CA ILE A 46 4.41 -5.16 4.00
C ILE A 46 4.55 -5.09 2.48
N GLY A 47 4.44 -3.87 1.96
CA GLY A 47 4.70 -3.54 0.57
C GLY A 47 6.11 -3.09 0.36
N LEU A 48 6.74 -3.57 -0.70
CA LEU A 48 8.01 -3.06 -1.18
C LEU A 48 7.95 -2.95 -2.70
N GLY A 49 7.88 -1.71 -3.16
CA GLY A 49 7.75 -1.33 -4.54
C GLY A 49 8.82 -0.35 -5.00
N GLY A 50 8.82 -0.15 -6.30
CA GLY A 50 9.62 0.87 -6.95
C GLY A 50 8.90 1.39 -8.16
N GLY A 51 9.22 2.62 -8.51
CA GLY A 51 8.80 3.20 -9.77
C GLY A 51 9.91 3.97 -10.44
N LYS A 52 9.65 4.32 -11.68
CA LYS A 52 10.52 5.13 -12.50
C LYS A 52 9.69 6.22 -13.13
N VAL A 53 10.15 7.44 -12.92
CA VAL A 53 9.68 8.63 -13.60
C VAL A 53 10.70 9.02 -14.65
N TRP A 54 10.29 9.16 -15.90
CA TRP A 54 11.14 9.68 -16.96
C TRP A 54 10.35 10.65 -17.83
N LYS A 55 11.06 11.67 -18.32
CA LYS A 55 10.50 12.61 -19.29
C LYS A 55 10.74 12.08 -20.70
N SER A 56 9.72 12.11 -21.54
CA SER A 56 9.78 11.77 -22.96
C SER A 56 9.15 12.90 -23.77
N GLY A 57 9.97 13.80 -24.31
CA GLY A 57 9.52 15.01 -24.99
C GLY A 57 8.85 16.00 -24.04
N SER A 58 7.62 16.41 -24.34
CA SER A 58 6.77 17.22 -23.44
C SER A 58 6.08 16.38 -22.36
N ASN A 59 6.07 15.05 -22.47
CA ASN A 59 5.32 14.16 -21.59
C ASN A 59 6.19 13.62 -20.44
N ILE A 60 5.60 13.43 -19.27
CA ILE A 60 6.22 12.75 -18.12
C ILE A 60 5.55 11.41 -17.94
N PHE A 61 6.33 10.34 -17.97
CA PHE A 61 5.89 8.98 -17.71
C PHE A 61 6.33 8.57 -16.31
N ASN A 62 5.42 7.99 -15.54
CA ASN A 62 5.70 7.39 -14.24
C ASN A 62 5.12 5.97 -14.24
N ALA A 63 5.98 4.97 -14.28
CA ALA A 63 5.58 3.58 -14.09
C ALA A 63 5.97 3.12 -12.69
N PHE A 64 5.10 2.39 -12.01
CA PHE A 64 5.38 1.86 -10.68
C PHE A 64 4.83 0.45 -10.49
N VAL A 65 5.49 -0.28 -9.61
CA VAL A 65 5.07 -1.59 -9.15
C VAL A 65 5.35 -1.70 -7.66
N GLU A 66 4.38 -2.15 -6.89
CA GLU A 66 4.48 -2.38 -5.46
C GLU A 66 3.78 -3.69 -5.09
N PRO A 67 4.55 -4.80 -5.04
CA PRO A 67 4.07 -6.00 -4.37
C PRO A 67 3.93 -5.76 -2.86
N GLN A 68 2.83 -6.22 -2.30
CA GLN A 68 2.52 -6.25 -0.88
C GLN A 68 2.29 -7.68 -0.44
N TRP A 69 3.09 -8.14 0.52
CA TRP A 69 2.92 -9.45 1.14
C TRP A 69 2.32 -9.27 2.53
N THR A 70 1.32 -10.08 2.83
CA THR A 70 0.75 -10.13 4.17
C THR A 70 1.60 -11.04 5.04
N VAL A 71 2.41 -10.44 5.91
CA VAL A 71 3.36 -11.16 6.76
C VAL A 71 2.64 -11.83 7.93
N GLU A 72 1.68 -11.10 8.50
CA GLU A 72 0.87 -11.59 9.60
C GLU A 72 -0.60 -11.36 9.27
N ARG A 73 -1.37 -12.45 9.32
CA ARG A 73 -2.82 -12.40 9.24
C ARG A 73 -3.44 -13.40 10.20
N LYS A 74 -4.41 -12.92 10.96
CA LYS A 74 -5.41 -13.76 11.61
C LYS A 74 -6.75 -13.40 10.96
N GLY A 75 -7.61 -14.35 10.65
CA GLY A 75 -8.91 -14.10 9.99
C GLY A 75 -8.99 -14.66 8.56
N ASP A 76 -10.17 -15.20 8.24
CA ASP A 76 -10.46 -15.84 6.95
C ASP A 76 -10.73 -14.82 5.85
N GLY A 77 -10.23 -15.09 4.62
CA GLY A 77 -10.52 -14.28 3.43
C GLY A 77 -9.62 -13.07 3.18
N LEU A 78 -8.59 -12.85 3.98
CA LEU A 78 -7.64 -11.73 3.78
C LEU A 78 -6.63 -12.05 2.66
N PRO A 79 -6.34 -11.10 1.75
CA PRO A 79 -5.40 -11.31 0.66
C PRO A 79 -4.01 -11.60 1.21
N GLN A 80 -3.39 -12.69 0.73
CA GLN A 80 -2.03 -13.09 1.12
C GLN A 80 -0.98 -12.23 0.41
N PHE A 81 -1.33 -11.75 -0.77
CA PHE A 81 -0.46 -11.00 -1.64
C PHE A 81 -1.31 -10.06 -2.50
N THR A 82 -0.89 -8.81 -2.59
CA THR A 82 -1.52 -7.78 -3.42
C THR A 82 -0.44 -7.13 -4.25
N LEU A 83 -0.61 -7.09 -5.57
CA LEU A 83 0.33 -6.40 -6.46
C LEU A 83 -0.32 -5.11 -6.96
N PHE A 84 0.25 -3.98 -6.60
CA PHE A 84 -0.09 -2.70 -7.22
C PHE A 84 0.84 -2.48 -8.40
N ALA A 85 0.29 -2.18 -9.57
CA ALA A 85 1.06 -1.75 -10.73
C ALA A 85 0.27 -0.67 -11.47
N GLY A 86 0.98 0.34 -11.96
CA GLY A 86 0.33 1.43 -12.68
C GLY A 86 1.31 2.21 -13.53
N VAL A 87 0.77 2.84 -14.57
CA VAL A 87 1.51 3.78 -15.42
C VAL A 87 0.70 5.07 -15.48
N ASN A 88 1.32 6.16 -15.07
CA ASN A 88 0.79 7.50 -15.15
C ASN A 88 1.52 8.27 -16.25
N VAL A 89 0.76 8.93 -17.12
CA VAL A 89 1.31 9.79 -18.17
C VAL A 89 0.76 11.19 -17.96
N THR A 90 1.66 12.14 -17.69
CA THR A 90 1.33 13.56 -17.64
C THR A 90 1.70 14.17 -18.99
N PHE A 91 0.68 14.57 -19.75
CA PHE A 91 0.89 15.24 -21.03
C PHE A 91 1.21 16.71 -20.78
N GLY A 92 2.43 17.13 -21.15
CA GLY A 92 2.80 18.53 -21.17
C GLY A 92 2.31 19.18 -22.46
N LYS A 93 1.76 20.40 -22.34
CA LYS A 93 1.41 21.26 -23.48
C LYS A 93 2.59 21.47 -24.42
#